data_AF-A0A347API3-F1
#
_entry.id   AF-A0A347API3-F1
#
_cell.length_a   1.000
_cell.length_b   1.000
_cell.length_c   1.000
_cell.angle_alpha   90.00
_cell.angle_beta   90.00
_cell.angle_gamma   90.00
#
_symmetry.space_group_name_H-M   'P 1'
#
loop_
_entity.id
_entity.type
_entity.pdbx_description
1 polymer ?
#
loop_
_entity_poly.entity_id
_entity_poly.type
_entity_poly.pdbx_seq_one_letter_code
_entity_poly.pdbx_strand_id
1 'polypeptide(L)'
;MGSFNECMQEYRKQLEKGCIQEAYGGLMGYIMDLRVYFKNKYPQYFVSGIYQGYMDMTYFSFSPESLKSRKLKIAIVFIHETFRFEVWLAGYNKNVQNKYWKLFKEIDWNKYHIPPTTKGVDSIMEHILVENPDFSDLDSLTKQIETGTLDFINDVENFLLKSG
;
A
#
# COMPACT_ATOMS: atom_id res chain seq x y z
N MET A 1 -24.91 -12.51 2.89
CA MET A 1 -23.86 -13.32 2.24
C MET A 1 -24.38 -14.75 2.18
N GLY A 2 -24.31 -15.40 1.02
CA GLY A 2 -24.73 -16.79 0.87
C GLY A 2 -23.76 -17.77 1.56
N SER A 3 -24.12 -19.04 1.55
CA SER A 3 -23.22 -20.15 1.86
C SER A 3 -21.97 -20.11 0.98
N PHE A 4 -20.87 -20.74 1.44
CA PHE A 4 -19.64 -20.83 0.64
C PHE A 4 -19.87 -21.45 -0.75
N ASN A 5 -20.78 -22.42 -0.85
CA ASN A 5 -21.14 -23.02 -2.13
C ASN A 5 -21.80 -22.02 -3.09
N GLU A 6 -22.69 -21.16 -2.59
CA GLU A 6 -23.31 -20.09 -3.39
C GLU A 6 -22.26 -19.08 -3.87
N CYS A 7 -21.29 -18.72 -3.02
CA CYS A 7 -20.17 -17.87 -3.42
C CYS A 7 -19.31 -18.52 -4.52
N MET A 8 -19.04 -19.83 -4.42
CA MET A 8 -18.26 -20.55 -5.44
C MET A 8 -19.01 -20.70 -6.76
N GLN A 9 -20.34 -20.84 -6.72
CA GLN A 9 -21.17 -20.82 -7.92
C GLN A 9 -21.14 -19.44 -8.59
N GLU A 10 -21.18 -18.36 -7.82
CA GLU A 10 -21.05 -17.01 -8.37
C GLU A 10 -19.65 -16.76 -8.92
N TYR A 11 -18.60 -17.18 -8.22
CA TYR A 11 -17.23 -17.09 -8.71
C TYR A 11 -17.06 -17.80 -10.06
N ARG A 12 -17.62 -19.00 -10.22
CA ARG A 12 -17.62 -19.71 -11.50
C ARG A 12 -18.27 -18.89 -12.62
N LYS A 13 -19.43 -18.28 -12.37
CA LYS A 13 -20.12 -17.43 -13.37
C LYS A 13 -19.30 -16.20 -13.76
N GLN A 14 -18.57 -15.60 -12.83
CA GLN A 14 -17.69 -14.46 -13.13
C GLN A 14 -16.47 -14.89 -13.95
N LEU A 15 -15.89 -16.08 -13.66
CA LEU A 15 -14.81 -16.65 -14.46
C LEU A 15 -15.27 -16.98 -15.89
N GLU A 16 -16.49 -17.50 -16.08
CA GLU A 16 -17.04 -17.81 -17.40
C GLU A 16 -17.18 -16.57 -18.30
N LYS A 17 -17.26 -15.36 -17.74
CA LYS A 17 -17.23 -14.10 -18.51
C LYS A 17 -15.83 -13.74 -19.02
N GLY A 18 -14.76 -14.32 -18.47
CA GLY A 18 -13.36 -14.11 -18.86
C GLY A 18 -12.73 -12.78 -18.40
N CYS A 19 -13.50 -11.68 -18.37
CA CYS A 19 -12.94 -10.34 -18.11
C CYS A 19 -12.22 -10.22 -16.76
N ILE A 20 -12.66 -10.95 -15.73
CA ILE A 20 -12.03 -10.88 -14.40
C ILE A 20 -10.61 -11.46 -14.39
N GLN A 21 -10.36 -12.47 -15.24
CA GLN A 21 -9.04 -13.10 -15.34
C GLN A 21 -8.05 -12.18 -16.04
N GLU A 22 -8.49 -11.52 -17.13
CA GLU A 22 -7.70 -10.52 -17.84
C GLU A 22 -7.42 -9.31 -16.95
N ALA A 23 -8.43 -8.78 -16.26
CA ALA A 23 -8.29 -7.63 -15.37
C ALA A 23 -7.33 -7.92 -14.21
N TYR A 24 -7.51 -9.06 -13.53
CA TYR A 24 -6.64 -9.43 -12.41
C TYR A 24 -5.21 -9.73 -12.86
N GLY A 25 -5.04 -10.45 -13.97
CA GLY A 25 -3.73 -10.71 -14.57
C GLY A 25 -3.00 -9.41 -14.96
N GLY A 26 -3.72 -8.49 -15.61
CA GLY A 26 -3.20 -7.17 -15.99
C GLY A 26 -2.79 -6.32 -14.79
N LEU A 27 -3.63 -6.28 -13.74
CA LEU A 27 -3.31 -5.60 -12.48
C LEU A 27 -2.05 -6.17 -11.82
N MET A 28 -1.95 -7.49 -11.72
CA MET A 28 -0.78 -8.15 -11.13
C MET A 28 0.49 -7.91 -11.94
N GLY A 29 0.39 -7.89 -13.27
CA GLY A 29 1.47 -7.49 -14.17
C GLY A 29 1.93 -6.06 -13.90
N TYR A 30 0.99 -5.11 -13.87
CA TYR A 30 1.28 -3.71 -13.58
C TYR A 30 1.95 -3.50 -12.21
N ILE A 31 1.45 -4.15 -11.15
CA ILE A 31 2.05 -4.05 -9.81
C ILE A 31 3.48 -4.61 -9.81
N MET A 32 3.75 -5.66 -10.59
CA MET A 32 5.10 -6.21 -10.76
C MET A 32 6.03 -5.22 -11.47
N ASP A 33 5.58 -4.62 -12.55
CA ASP A 33 6.34 -3.63 -13.31
C ASP A 33 6.62 -2.38 -12.46
N LEU A 34 5.61 -1.88 -11.75
CA LEU A 34 5.73 -0.77 -10.81
C LEU A 34 6.78 -1.08 -9.73
N ARG A 35 6.74 -2.28 -9.14
CA ARG A 35 7.76 -2.70 -8.17
C ARG A 35 9.17 -2.71 -8.76
N VAL A 36 9.33 -3.24 -9.98
CA VAL A 36 10.63 -3.27 -10.67
C VAL A 36 11.11 -1.84 -10.97
N TYR A 37 10.20 -0.95 -11.38
CA TYR A 37 10.48 0.46 -11.59
C TYR A 37 11.09 1.12 -10.34
N PHE A 38 10.45 0.99 -9.18
CA PHE A 38 10.99 1.53 -7.92
C PHE A 38 12.33 0.89 -7.54
N LYS A 39 12.48 -0.42 -7.70
CA LYS A 39 13.73 -1.14 -7.39
C LYS A 39 14.90 -0.65 -8.24
N ASN A 40 14.66 -0.38 -9.52
CA ASN A 40 15.70 0.04 -10.46
C ASN A 40 16.03 1.53 -10.30
N LYS A 41 15.02 2.37 -10.10
CA LYS A 41 15.20 3.83 -10.00
C LYS A 41 15.78 4.27 -8.66
N TYR A 42 15.49 3.55 -7.58
CA TYR A 42 15.97 3.84 -6.22
C TYR A 42 16.72 2.64 -5.63
N PRO A 43 17.90 2.28 -6.17
CA PRO A 43 18.64 1.08 -5.75
C PRO A 43 19.09 1.12 -4.28
N GLN A 44 19.15 2.31 -3.68
CA GLN A 44 19.47 2.53 -2.27
C GLN A 44 18.28 2.30 -1.32
N TYR A 45 17.06 2.18 -1.86
CA TYR A 45 15.87 1.89 -1.06
C TYR A 45 15.62 0.39 -1.06
N PHE A 46 15.06 -0.11 0.03
CA PHE A 46 14.65 -1.50 0.09
C PHE A 46 13.32 -1.70 -0.61
N VAL A 47 13.25 -2.73 -1.46
CA VAL A 47 12.02 -3.19 -2.12
C VAL A 47 11.75 -4.64 -1.74
N SER A 48 10.61 -4.92 -1.10
CA SER A 48 10.22 -6.29 -0.73
C SER A 48 9.73 -7.09 -1.95
N GLY A 49 9.35 -8.36 -1.74
CA GLY A 49 8.47 -9.06 -2.68
C GLY A 49 7.04 -8.51 -2.66
N ILE A 50 6.20 -8.99 -3.58
CA ILE A 50 4.76 -8.66 -3.62
C ILE A 50 4.02 -9.57 -2.65
N TYR A 51 3.21 -8.98 -1.78
CA TYR A 51 2.15 -9.66 -1.07
C TYR A 51 0.87 -9.60 -1.91
N GLN A 52 0.39 -10.75 -2.38
CA GLN A 52 -0.75 -10.83 -3.30
C GLN A 52 -2.10 -10.69 -2.58
N GLY A 53 -2.17 -11.04 -1.30
CA GLY A 53 -3.40 -11.01 -0.51
C GLY A 53 -4.44 -12.04 -0.97
N TYR A 54 -5.66 -11.85 -0.47
CA TYR A 54 -6.86 -12.65 -0.78
C TYR A 54 -7.87 -11.84 -1.61
N MET A 55 -7.37 -11.00 -2.53
CA MET A 55 -8.15 -9.94 -3.22
C MET A 55 -8.77 -8.93 -2.25
N ASP A 56 -8.14 -8.75 -1.09
CA ASP A 56 -8.38 -7.66 -0.14
C ASP A 56 -7.44 -6.49 -0.45
N MET A 57 -6.14 -6.79 -0.50
CA MET A 57 -5.08 -5.85 -0.83
C MET A 57 -3.91 -6.54 -1.51
N THR A 58 -3.23 -5.83 -2.39
CA THR A 58 -1.96 -6.28 -2.99
C THR A 58 -0.92 -5.19 -2.80
N TYR A 59 0.26 -5.54 -2.27
CA TYR A 59 1.26 -4.51 -1.97
C TYR A 59 2.70 -5.01 -2.05
N PHE A 60 3.63 -4.06 -2.11
CA PHE A 60 5.04 -4.28 -1.80
C PHE A 60 5.56 -3.12 -0.94
N SER A 61 6.63 -3.36 -0.18
CA SER A 61 7.30 -2.32 0.60
C SER A 61 8.38 -1.65 -0.23
N PHE A 62 8.48 -0.33 -0.10
CA PHE A 62 9.47 0.54 -0.72
C PHE A 62 10.00 1.52 0.34
N SER A 63 11.13 1.24 1.00
CA SER A 63 11.50 1.98 2.22
C SER A 63 12.96 2.47 2.21
N PRO A 64 13.22 3.75 2.56
CA PRO A 64 14.57 4.25 2.77
C PRO A 64 15.19 3.67 4.05
N GLU A 65 16.52 3.69 4.11
CA GLU A 65 17.30 3.13 5.23
C GLU A 65 17.01 3.81 6.58
N SER A 66 16.72 5.11 6.55
CA SER A 66 16.28 5.92 7.69
C SER A 66 15.06 5.33 8.42
N LEU A 67 14.08 4.81 7.68
CA LEU A 67 12.88 4.18 8.24
C LEU A 67 13.14 2.73 8.62
N LYS A 68 13.95 2.00 7.84
CA LYS A 68 14.33 0.62 8.17
C LYS A 68 15.09 0.52 9.48
N SER A 69 16.02 1.43 9.75
CA SER A 69 16.76 1.50 11.01
C SER A 69 15.83 1.70 12.22
N ARG A 70 14.67 2.33 12.01
CA ARG A 70 13.58 2.52 12.99
C ARG A 70 12.58 1.36 13.02
N LYS A 71 12.82 0.29 12.25
CA LYS A 71 11.90 -0.84 12.06
C LYS A 71 10.54 -0.42 11.49
N LEU A 72 10.52 0.63 10.69
CA LEU A 72 9.37 1.11 9.94
C LEU A 72 9.48 0.69 8.47
N LYS A 73 8.33 0.51 7.83
CA LYS A 73 8.20 0.21 6.40
C LYS A 73 7.15 1.12 5.78
N ILE A 74 7.38 1.46 4.52
CA ILE A 74 6.44 2.14 3.65
C ILE A 74 5.92 1.10 2.67
N ALA A 75 4.61 0.95 2.57
CA ALA A 75 3.95 0.02 1.67
C ALA A 75 3.16 0.79 0.62
N ILE A 76 3.34 0.44 -0.65
CA ILE A 76 2.49 0.90 -1.75
C ILE A 76 1.45 -0.19 -1.96
N VAL A 77 0.18 0.16 -1.74
CA VAL A 77 -0.93 -0.79 -1.59
C VAL A 77 -2.00 -0.50 -2.65
N PHE A 78 -2.44 -1.53 -3.35
CA PHE A 78 -3.70 -1.50 -4.09
C PHE A 78 -4.79 -2.14 -3.23
N ILE A 79 -5.85 -1.40 -2.93
CA ILE A 79 -7.01 -1.90 -2.18
C ILE A 79 -8.07 -2.34 -3.19
N HIS A 80 -8.40 -3.63 -3.21
CA HIS A 80 -9.32 -4.19 -4.21
C HIS A 80 -10.76 -3.73 -3.98
N GLU A 81 -11.19 -3.62 -2.72
CA GLU A 81 -12.56 -3.22 -2.36
C GLU A 81 -12.87 -1.79 -2.80
N THR A 82 -11.95 -0.85 -2.58
CA THR A 82 -12.11 0.56 -2.96
C THR A 82 -11.49 0.90 -4.32
N PHE A 83 -10.82 -0.07 -4.95
CA PHE A 83 -10.23 0.02 -6.29
C PHE A 83 -9.24 1.19 -6.47
N ARG A 84 -8.35 1.40 -5.51
CA ARG A 84 -7.45 2.56 -5.48
C ARG A 84 -6.05 2.23 -4.98
N PHE A 85 -5.11 3.13 -5.24
CA PHE A 85 -3.76 3.06 -4.71
C PHE A 85 -3.60 3.92 -3.45
N GLU A 86 -2.94 3.37 -2.45
CA GLU A 86 -2.61 4.01 -1.19
C GLU A 86 -1.13 3.80 -0.84
N VAL A 87 -0.61 4.66 0.04
CA VAL A 87 0.68 4.50 0.70
C VAL A 87 0.48 4.43 2.20
N TRP A 88 1.06 3.43 2.83
CA TRP A 88 0.94 3.19 4.26
C TRP A 88 2.31 3.26 4.94
N LEU A 89 2.37 3.92 6.08
CA LEU A 89 3.44 3.70 7.05
C LEU A 89 3.04 2.51 7.92
N ALA A 90 3.92 1.53 8.12
CA ALA A 90 3.66 0.37 8.95
C ALA A 90 4.86 0.01 9.82
N GLY A 91 4.60 -0.65 10.95
CA GLY A 91 5.64 -1.21 11.80
C GLY A 91 6.11 -2.58 11.30
N TYR A 92 7.37 -2.92 11.52
CA TYR A 92 7.88 -4.26 11.23
C TYR A 92 7.20 -5.35 12.09
N ASN A 93 6.76 -4.98 13.29
CA ASN A 93 5.97 -5.82 14.18
C ASN A 93 4.96 -4.97 14.97
N LYS A 94 4.03 -5.63 15.67
CA LYS A 94 2.96 -4.96 16.43
C LYS A 94 3.47 -4.05 17.56
N ASN A 95 4.62 -4.34 18.17
CA ASN A 95 5.21 -3.46 19.19
C ASN A 95 5.70 -2.13 18.59
N VAL A 96 6.40 -2.21 17.45
CA VAL A 96 6.85 -1.02 16.72
C VAL A 96 5.66 -0.24 16.18
N GLN A 97 4.66 -0.93 15.62
CA GLN A 97 3.43 -0.31 15.13
C GLN A 97 2.75 0.49 16.25
N ASN A 98 2.51 -0.13 17.41
CA ASN A 98 1.88 0.52 18.55
C ASN A 98 2.66 1.73 19.07
N LYS A 99 4.00 1.64 19.11
CA LYS A 99 4.86 2.76 19.54
C LYS A 99 4.66 3.98 18.65
N TYR A 100 4.82 3.82 17.34
CA TYR A 100 4.76 4.94 16.41
C TYR A 100 3.32 5.43 16.20
N TRP A 101 2.33 4.54 16.21
CA TRP A 101 0.93 4.94 16.18
C TRP A 101 0.55 5.87 17.33
N LYS A 102 1.00 5.57 18.57
CA LYS A 102 0.79 6.47 19.71
C LYS A 102 1.47 7.83 19.49
N LEU A 103 2.72 7.84 19.04
CA LEU A 103 3.47 9.06 18.75
C LEU A 103 2.73 9.97 17.76
N PHE A 104 2.27 9.41 16.64
CA PHE A 104 1.56 10.19 15.62
C PHE A 104 0.17 10.64 16.08
N LYS A 105 -0.52 9.83 16.89
CA LYS A 105 -1.84 10.17 17.43
C LYS A 105 -1.78 11.26 18.50
N GLU A 106 -0.78 11.26 19.36
CA GLU A 106 -0.61 12.27 20.42
C GLU A 106 -0.32 13.67 19.86
N ILE A 107 0.36 13.75 18.72
CA ILE A 107 0.72 15.00 18.06
C ILE A 107 -0.42 15.53 17.16
N ASP A 108 -1.50 14.76 17.00
CA ASP A 108 -2.65 15.07 16.14
C ASP A 108 -2.19 15.52 14.74
N TRP A 109 -1.37 14.68 14.11
CA TRP A 109 -0.81 15.00 12.79
C TRP A 109 -1.90 14.90 11.71
N ASN A 110 -2.68 15.98 11.57
CA ASN A 110 -3.86 16.12 10.71
C ASN A 110 -3.59 16.05 9.19
N LYS A 111 -2.36 15.69 8.77
CA LYS A 111 -1.98 15.62 7.36
C LYS A 111 -2.42 14.31 6.69
N TYR A 112 -2.42 13.21 7.45
CA TYR A 112 -2.69 11.87 6.93
C TYR A 112 -3.68 11.13 7.83
N HIS A 113 -4.35 10.14 7.27
CA HIS A 113 -5.28 9.34 8.06
C HIS A 113 -4.50 8.45 9.03
N ILE A 114 -4.81 8.57 10.32
CA ILE A 114 -4.30 7.67 11.36
C ILE A 114 -5.47 6.78 11.79
N PRO A 115 -5.40 5.45 11.57
CA PRO A 115 -6.46 4.55 11.98
C PRO A 115 -6.80 4.70 13.48
N PRO A 116 -8.07 4.54 13.88
CA PRO A 116 -8.48 4.73 15.27
C PRO A 116 -7.90 3.68 16.23
N THR A 117 -7.43 2.54 15.69
CA THR A 117 -6.83 1.42 16.43
C THR A 117 -5.80 0.70 15.57
N THR A 118 -4.85 0.00 16.19
CA THR A 118 -3.92 -0.92 15.55
C THR A 118 -4.39 -2.39 15.58
N LYS A 119 -5.52 -2.67 16.26
CA LYS A 119 -6.08 -4.03 16.36
C LYS A 119 -6.75 -4.40 15.04
N GLY A 120 -6.20 -5.40 14.34
CA GLY A 120 -6.69 -5.83 13.03
C GLY A 120 -6.33 -4.88 11.88
N VAL A 121 -5.49 -3.86 12.15
CA VAL A 121 -5.01 -2.88 11.17
C VAL A 121 -3.49 -3.01 11.06
N ASP A 122 -2.95 -2.94 9.84
CA ASP A 122 -1.53 -3.11 9.59
C ASP A 122 -0.76 -1.80 9.38
N SER A 123 -1.48 -0.71 9.14
CA SER A 123 -0.95 0.64 9.03
C SER A 123 -0.82 1.33 10.39
N ILE A 124 0.12 2.26 10.45
CA ILE A 124 0.25 3.33 11.45
C ILE A 124 -0.47 4.57 10.93
N MET A 125 -0.39 4.78 9.61
CA MET A 125 -0.85 5.94 8.88
C MET A 125 -1.08 5.57 7.43
N GLU A 126 -2.07 6.19 6.81
CA GLU A 126 -2.56 5.89 5.46
C GLU A 126 -2.75 7.18 4.66
N HIS A 127 -2.47 7.11 3.37
CA HIS A 127 -2.73 8.18 2.42
C HIS A 127 -3.13 7.60 1.06
N ILE A 128 -4.15 8.20 0.44
CA ILE A 128 -4.58 7.84 -0.90
C ILE A 128 -3.61 8.47 -1.90
N LEU A 129 -2.98 7.64 -2.72
CA LEU A 129 -2.12 8.09 -3.82
C LEU A 129 -2.94 8.41 -5.06
N VAL A 130 -3.85 7.50 -5.43
CA VAL A 130 -4.67 7.62 -6.64
C VAL A 130 -6.04 7.01 -6.35
N GLU A 131 -7.06 7.85 -6.20
CA GLU A 131 -8.43 7.43 -5.87
C GLU A 131 -9.11 6.66 -7.02
N ASN A 132 -8.87 7.08 -8.27
CA ASN A 132 -9.45 6.44 -9.46
C ASN A 132 -8.33 6.20 -10.48
N PRO A 133 -7.66 5.03 -10.44
CA PRO A 133 -6.53 4.76 -11.33
C PRO A 133 -6.96 4.61 -12.79
N ASP A 134 -6.26 5.33 -13.68
CA ASP A 134 -6.41 5.20 -15.12
C ASP A 134 -5.42 4.15 -15.66
N PHE A 135 -5.93 2.95 -15.92
CA PHE A 135 -5.13 1.85 -16.48
C PHE A 135 -4.89 1.98 -17.99
N SER A 136 -5.41 3.01 -18.66
CA SER A 136 -5.11 3.29 -20.07
C SER A 136 -3.80 4.07 -20.27
N ASP A 137 -3.29 4.72 -19.22
CA ASP A 137 -2.00 5.43 -19.20
C ASP A 137 -1.17 5.03 -17.96
N LEU A 138 -0.48 3.90 -18.08
CA LEU A 138 0.33 3.34 -17.00
C LEU A 138 1.54 4.20 -16.62
N ASP A 139 2.06 5.01 -17.56
CA ASP A 139 3.20 5.90 -17.31
C ASP A 139 2.77 7.06 -16.40
N SER A 140 1.62 7.67 -16.69
CA SER A 140 1.03 8.70 -15.83
C SER A 140 0.66 8.14 -14.46
N LEU A 141 0.04 6.95 -14.41
CA LEU A 141 -0.30 6.29 -13.15
C LEU A 141 0.95 6.00 -12.30
N THR A 142 2.02 5.50 -12.92
CA THR A 142 3.30 5.24 -12.24
C THR A 142 3.90 6.51 -11.64
N LYS A 143 3.87 7.63 -12.39
CA LYS A 143 4.39 8.92 -11.92
C LYS A 143 3.60 9.46 -10.73
N GLN A 144 2.26 9.35 -10.76
CA GLN A 144 1.41 9.79 -9.63
C GLN A 144 1.73 9.01 -8.36
N ILE A 145 1.82 7.67 -8.47
CA ILE A 145 2.17 6.80 -7.36
C ILE A 145 3.57 7.12 -6.83
N GLU A 146 4.53 7.31 -7.73
CA GLU A 146 5.91 7.70 -7.38
C GLU A 146 5.96 9.01 -6.61
N THR A 147 5.42 10.10 -7.17
CA THR A 147 5.47 11.42 -6.55
C THR A 147 4.80 11.39 -5.18
N GLY A 148 3.58 10.86 -5.08
CA GLY A 148 2.86 10.79 -3.81
C GLY A 148 3.57 9.93 -2.77
N THR A 149 4.23 8.83 -3.20
CA THR A 149 4.99 7.98 -2.28
C THR A 149 6.23 8.70 -1.74
N LEU A 150 6.98 9.40 -2.59
CA LEU A 150 8.17 10.14 -2.18
C LEU A 150 7.82 11.32 -1.28
N ASP A 151 6.74 12.05 -1.58
CA ASP A 151 6.25 13.14 -0.74
C ASP A 151 5.86 12.61 0.65
N PHE A 152 5.10 11.51 0.70
CA PHE A 152 4.75 10.83 1.95
C PHE A 152 5.98 10.40 2.75
N ILE A 153 7.00 9.83 2.10
CA ILE A 153 8.26 9.45 2.75
C ILE A 153 8.95 10.67 3.35
N ASN A 154 9.12 11.73 2.55
CA ASN A 154 9.77 12.97 2.99
C ASN A 154 9.06 13.58 4.19
N ASP A 155 7.73 13.59 4.18
CA ASP A 155 6.92 14.09 5.28
C ASP A 155 7.12 13.28 6.57
N VAL A 156 7.11 11.95 6.47
CA VAL A 156 7.36 11.07 7.62
C VAL A 156 8.78 11.23 8.16
N GLU A 157 9.79 11.28 7.30
CA GLU A 157 11.19 11.50 7.72
C GLU A 157 11.37 12.85 8.41
N ASN A 158 10.84 13.92 7.82
CA ASN A 158 10.90 15.27 8.38
C ASN A 158 10.22 15.36 9.75
N PHE A 159 9.10 14.68 9.92
CA PHE A 159 8.44 14.57 11.22
C PHE A 159 9.33 13.85 12.24
N LEU A 160 9.86 12.68 11.89
CA LEU A 160 10.68 11.86 12.79
C LEU A 160 12.04 12.48 13.14
N LEU A 161 12.54 13.41 12.31
CA LEU A 161 13.72 14.22 12.62
C LEU A 161 13.44 15.34 13.62
N LYS A 162 12.23 15.91 13.62
CA LYS A 162 11.82 16.98 14.55
C LYS A 162 11.34 16.47 15.90
N SER A 163 10.85 15.23 15.94
CA SER A 163 10.29 14.59 17.14
C SER A 163 11.28 13.69 17.90
N GLY A 164 12.55 13.66 17.49
CA GLY A 164 13.64 12.91 18.14
C GLY A 164 14.65 13.85 18.76
#